data_AF-U9SRL1-F1
#
_entry.id   AF-U9SRL1-F1
#
_cell.length_a   1.000
_cell.length_b   1.000
_cell.length_c   1.000
_cell.angle_alpha   90.00
_cell.angle_beta   90.00
_cell.angle_gamma   90.00
#
_symmetry.space_group_name_H-M   'P 1'
#
loop_
_entity.id
_entity.type
_entity.pdbx_description
1 polymer ?
#
loop_
_entity_poly.entity_id
_entity_poly.type
_entity_poly.pdbx_seq_one_letter_code
_entity_poly.pdbx_strand_id
1 'polypeptide(L)'
;MEQRFELIHRTSFQQFCTDFIFKSPDKIFKSLIYIGCLQMKEIKVWEHVLKWGLVQNQTLISDPDTWIDEIFKMMGNNLQNCIPLIRFFSLSSKEFLHEVSLHNKIFEPSAL
;
A
#
# COMPACT_ATOMS: atom_id res chain seq x y z
N MET A 1 17.51 -22.14 -19.20
CA MET A 1 16.55 -22.75 -18.23
C MET A 1 16.53 -21.99 -16.91
N GLU A 2 17.68 -21.56 -16.40
CA GLU A 2 17.82 -20.81 -15.14
C GLU A 2 17.00 -19.51 -15.08
N GLN A 3 17.01 -18.68 -16.13
CA GLN A 3 16.21 -17.44 -16.18
C GLN A 3 14.70 -17.68 -16.06
N ARG A 4 14.20 -18.81 -16.58
CA ARG A 4 12.79 -19.19 -16.50
C ARG A 4 12.43 -19.61 -15.07
N PHE A 5 13.35 -20.27 -14.38
CA PHE A 5 13.19 -20.71 -13.01
C PHE A 5 13.20 -19.52 -12.03
N GLU A 6 14.12 -18.57 -12.23
CA GLU A 6 14.15 -17.30 -11.49
C GLU A 6 12.87 -16.48 -11.69
N LEU A 7 12.38 -16.38 -12.94
CA LEU A 7 11.15 -15.64 -13.24
C LEU A 7 9.92 -16.27 -12.58
N ILE A 8 9.80 -17.60 -12.62
CA ILE A 8 8.70 -18.34 -11.97
C ILE A 8 8.77 -18.16 -10.45
N HIS A 9 9.94 -18.34 -9.85
CA HIS A 9 10.15 -18.17 -8.41
C HIS A 9 9.87 -16.74 -7.94
N ARG A 10 10.29 -15.73 -8.71
CA ARG A 10 10.01 -14.33 -8.43
C ARG A 10 8.51 -14.02 -8.50
N THR A 11 7.82 -14.54 -9.51
CA THR A 11 6.39 -14.29 -9.72
C THR A 11 5.56 -14.96 -8.64
N SER A 12 5.88 -16.20 -8.27
CA SER A 12 5.19 -16.91 -7.20
C SER A 12 5.39 -16.25 -5.84
N PHE A 13 6.60 -15.76 -5.56
CA PHE A 13 6.90 -15.04 -4.34
C PHE A 13 6.20 -13.67 -4.28
N GLN A 14 6.14 -12.94 -5.40
CA GLN A 14 5.37 -11.69 -5.50
C GLN A 14 3.87 -11.95 -5.26
N GLN A 15 3.31 -12.99 -5.86
CA GLN A 15 1.90 -13.35 -5.65
C GLN A 15 1.63 -13.68 -4.18
N PHE A 16 2.54 -14.42 -3.53
CA PHE A 16 2.46 -14.70 -2.10
C PHE A 16 2.51 -13.42 -1.25
N CYS A 17 3.45 -12.50 -1.51
CA CYS A 17 3.50 -11.19 -0.85
C CYS A 17 2.17 -10.44 -1.00
N THR A 18 1.63 -10.36 -2.22
CA THR A 18 0.37 -9.66 -2.52
C THR A 18 -0.82 -10.27 -1.79
N ASP A 19 -1.00 -11.59 -1.91
CA ASP A 19 -2.13 -12.30 -1.29
C ASP A 19 -2.06 -12.24 0.25
N PHE A 20 -0.86 -12.21 0.81
CA PHE A 20 -0.64 -12.18 2.26
C PHE A 20 -0.80 -10.76 2.83
N ILE A 21 -0.29 -9.72 2.13
CA ILE A 21 -0.56 -8.30 2.44
C ILE A 21 -2.07 -8.03 2.43
N PHE A 22 -2.77 -8.55 1.42
CA PHE A 22 -4.22 -8.40 1.31
C PHE A 22 -4.98 -9.02 2.50
N LYS A 23 -4.48 -10.14 3.03
CA LYS A 23 -5.16 -10.88 4.11
C LYS A 23 -4.85 -10.36 5.51
N SER A 24 -3.68 -9.78 5.78
CA SER A 24 -3.27 -9.45 7.16
C SER A 24 -2.16 -8.39 7.28
N PRO A 25 -2.37 -7.14 6.81
CA PRO A 25 -1.30 -6.12 6.76
C PRO A 25 -0.74 -5.75 8.15
N ASP A 26 -1.55 -5.79 9.21
CA ASP A 26 -1.14 -5.42 10.58
C ASP A 26 -0.11 -6.39 11.18
N LYS A 27 -0.19 -7.68 10.82
CA LYS A 27 0.74 -8.72 11.30
C LYS A 27 2.05 -8.73 10.53
N ILE A 28 2.13 -7.98 9.45
CA ILE A 28 3.05 -8.23 8.34
C ILE A 28 4.10 -7.14 8.18
N PHE A 29 3.76 -5.88 8.43
CA PHE A 29 4.70 -4.82 8.06
C PHE A 29 6.03 -4.86 8.83
N LYS A 30 6.05 -5.41 10.05
CA LYS A 30 7.31 -5.64 10.80
C LYS A 30 8.21 -6.71 10.18
N SER A 31 7.66 -7.68 9.45
CA SER A 31 8.38 -8.89 9.00
C SER A 31 8.57 -8.98 7.48
N LEU A 32 7.64 -8.47 6.66
CA LEU A 32 7.73 -8.58 5.19
C LEU A 32 8.60 -7.51 4.52
N ILE A 33 8.73 -6.31 5.11
CA ILE A 33 9.71 -5.32 4.66
C ILE A 33 11.14 -5.85 4.80
N TYR A 34 11.36 -6.75 5.76
CA TYR A 34 12.70 -7.27 6.07
C TYR A 34 13.13 -8.48 5.22
N ILE A 35 12.21 -9.37 4.77
CA ILE A 35 12.62 -10.70 4.25
C ILE A 35 12.41 -10.92 2.75
N GLY A 36 11.50 -10.24 2.03
CA GLY A 36 11.38 -10.55 0.60
C GLY A 36 10.48 -9.70 -0.27
N CYS A 37 9.58 -8.87 0.26
CA CYS A 37 8.83 -7.95 -0.59
C CYS A 37 9.70 -6.77 -1.08
N LEU A 38 10.99 -6.72 -0.68
CA LEU A 38 12.05 -5.79 -1.12
C LEU A 38 12.22 -5.65 -2.64
N GLN A 39 11.76 -6.60 -3.45
CA GLN A 39 11.81 -6.48 -4.92
C GLN A 39 10.62 -5.72 -5.53
N MET A 40 9.59 -5.42 -4.76
CA MET A 40 8.47 -4.59 -5.22
C MET A 40 8.84 -3.12 -5.07
N LYS A 41 8.54 -2.31 -6.10
CA LYS A 41 8.69 -0.85 -5.97
C LYS A 41 7.77 -0.35 -4.86
N GLU A 42 8.27 0.57 -4.04
CA GLU A 42 7.52 1.09 -2.89
C GLU A 42 6.16 1.70 -3.30
N ILE A 43 6.07 2.27 -4.52
CA ILE A 43 4.82 2.78 -5.08
C ILE A 43 3.74 1.71 -5.20
N LYS A 44 4.13 0.48 -5.55
CA LYS A 44 3.19 -0.66 -5.62
C LYS A 44 2.77 -1.11 -4.23
N VAL A 45 3.64 -1.00 -3.23
CA VAL A 45 3.26 -1.26 -1.84
C VAL A 45 2.17 -0.25 -1.41
N TRP A 46 2.37 1.04 -1.69
CA TRP A 46 1.38 2.08 -1.41
C TRP A 46 0.02 1.83 -2.09
N GLU A 47 0.02 1.52 -3.40
CA GLU A 47 -1.21 1.18 -4.13
C GLU A 47 -1.98 0.00 -3.50
N HIS A 48 -1.28 -1.04 -3.02
CA HIS A 48 -1.92 -2.19 -2.39
C HIS A 48 -2.51 -1.84 -1.01
N VAL A 49 -1.81 -1.02 -0.23
CA VAL A 49 -2.27 -0.54 1.07
C VAL A 49 -3.55 0.29 0.92
N LEU A 50 -3.60 1.18 -0.07
CA LEU A 50 -4.81 1.96 -0.39
C LEU A 50 -5.98 1.06 -0.80
N LYS A 51 -5.76 0.12 -1.73
CA LYS A 51 -6.80 -0.84 -2.16
C LYS A 51 -7.33 -1.66 -0.98
N TRP A 52 -6.46 -2.13 -0.10
CA TRP A 52 -6.86 -2.85 1.08
C TRP A 52 -7.74 -1.99 2.00
N GLY A 53 -7.33 -0.75 2.28
CA GLY A 53 -8.11 0.17 3.11
C GLY A 53 -9.53 0.39 2.57
N LEU A 54 -9.68 0.55 1.25
CA LEU A 54 -11.00 0.68 0.60
C LEU A 54 -11.86 -0.58 0.74
N VAL A 55 -11.28 -1.76 0.50
CA VAL A 55 -11.99 -3.05 0.60
C VAL A 55 -12.50 -3.30 2.02
N GLN A 56 -11.71 -2.96 3.05
CA GLN A 56 -12.14 -3.09 4.45
C GLN A 56 -13.37 -2.23 4.78
N ASN A 57 -13.50 -1.09 4.11
CA ASN A 57 -14.57 -0.14 4.36
C ASN A 57 -15.84 -0.41 3.56
N GLN A 58 -15.90 -1.53 2.80
CA GLN A 58 -16.96 -1.84 1.83
C GLN A 58 -17.22 -0.71 0.83
N THR A 59 -16.34 0.28 0.77
CA THR A 59 -16.39 1.35 -0.21
C THR A 59 -15.90 0.70 -1.50
N LEU A 60 -16.75 0.69 -2.52
CA LEU A 60 -16.31 0.36 -3.89
C LEU A 60 -15.00 1.08 -4.17
N ILE A 61 -14.12 0.48 -4.99
CA ILE A 61 -12.86 1.09 -5.43
C ILE A 61 -13.23 2.43 -6.09
N SER A 62 -13.24 3.48 -5.28
CA SER A 62 -13.71 4.80 -5.64
C SER A 62 -12.48 5.51 -6.16
N ASP A 63 -12.61 6.15 -7.32
CA ASP A 63 -11.57 6.99 -7.87
C ASP A 63 -11.13 7.98 -6.77
N PRO A 64 -9.83 8.11 -6.45
CA PRO A 64 -9.33 9.09 -5.49
C PRO A 64 -9.92 10.50 -5.65
N ASP A 65 -10.20 10.91 -6.90
CA ASP A 65 -10.81 12.21 -7.22
C ASP A 65 -12.27 12.34 -6.75
N THR A 66 -12.91 11.22 -6.41
CA THR A 66 -14.29 11.15 -5.91
C THR A 66 -14.37 11.03 -4.39
N TRP A 67 -13.23 10.98 -3.68
CA TRP A 67 -13.22 10.80 -2.24
C TRP A 67 -13.70 12.07 -1.53
N ILE A 68 -14.69 11.91 -0.66
CA ILE A 68 -15.12 12.94 0.28
C ILE A 68 -14.28 12.88 1.56
N ASP A 69 -14.30 13.95 2.36
CA ASP A 69 -13.49 14.06 3.58
C ASP A 69 -13.72 12.90 4.58
N GLU A 70 -14.93 12.35 4.64
CA GLU A 70 -15.24 11.18 5.46
C GLU A 70 -14.44 9.93 5.03
N ILE A 71 -14.25 9.72 3.73
CA ILE A 71 -13.46 8.60 3.19
C ILE A 71 -11.99 8.81 3.54
N PHE A 72 -11.47 10.04 3.41
CA PHE A 72 -10.10 10.36 3.81
C PHE A 72 -9.84 10.11 5.30
N LYS A 73 -10.74 10.57 6.17
CA LYS A 73 -10.65 10.36 7.63
C LYS A 73 -10.70 8.87 7.99
N MET A 74 -11.59 8.12 7.36
CA MET A 74 -11.71 6.68 7.53
C MET A 74 -10.45 5.94 7.09
N MET A 75 -9.91 6.30 5.93
CA MET A 75 -8.66 5.73 5.41
C MET A 75 -7.46 6.07 6.30
N GLY A 76 -7.37 7.31 6.79
CA GLY A 76 -6.34 7.73 7.76
C GLY A 76 -6.36 6.85 9.00
N ASN A 77 -7.53 6.62 9.60
CA ASN A 77 -7.69 5.79 10.79
C ASN A 77 -7.34 4.32 10.55
N ASN A 78 -7.77 3.74 9.42
CA ASN A 78 -7.51 2.33 9.11
C ASN A 78 -6.05 2.07 8.76
N LEU A 79 -5.42 3.02 8.07
CA LEU A 79 -4.05 2.88 7.58
C LEU A 79 -3.01 3.48 8.53
N GLN A 80 -3.41 4.08 9.66
CA GLN A 80 -2.51 4.78 10.59
C GLN A 80 -1.32 3.91 11.04
N ASN A 81 -1.50 2.60 11.19
CA ASN A 81 -0.44 1.68 11.58
C ASN A 81 0.41 1.22 10.39
N CYS A 82 -0.13 1.27 9.17
CA CYS A 82 0.55 0.85 7.94
C CYS A 82 1.38 1.98 7.33
N ILE A 83 0.90 3.22 7.41
CA ILE A 83 1.54 4.41 6.84
C ILE A 83 3.02 4.58 7.27
N PRO A 84 3.37 4.48 8.57
CA PRO A 84 4.76 4.65 9.02
C PRO A 84 5.72 3.59 8.48
N LEU A 85 5.19 2.49 7.93
CA LEU A 85 5.96 1.35 7.48
C LEU A 85 6.27 1.48 5.97
N ILE A 86 5.62 2.40 5.25
CA ILE A 86 5.92 2.70 3.85
C ILE A 86 7.09 3.67 3.74
N ARG A 87 8.09 3.30 2.93
CA ARG A 87 9.31 4.08 2.71
C ARG A 87 9.11 5.13 1.64
N PHE A 88 8.27 6.14 1.88
CA PHE A 88 7.96 7.20 0.90
C PHE A 88 9.21 7.89 0.32
N PHE A 89 10.31 7.95 1.08
CA PHE A 89 11.61 8.46 0.60
C PHE A 89 12.23 7.64 -0.56
N SER A 90 11.74 6.43 -0.81
CA SER A 90 12.18 5.57 -1.93
C SER A 90 11.40 5.84 -3.22
N LEU A 91 10.38 6.70 -3.18
CA LEU A 91 9.64 7.13 -4.37
C LEU A 91 10.41 8.21 -5.12
N SER A 92 10.32 8.21 -6.45
CA SER A 92 10.74 9.38 -7.22
C SER A 92 9.81 10.57 -6.93
N SER A 93 10.29 11.80 -7.14
CA SER A 93 9.47 13.00 -6.95
C SER A 93 8.18 12.97 -7.78
N LYS A 94 8.22 12.36 -8.98
CA LYS A 94 7.05 12.21 -9.83
C LYS A 94 6.02 11.23 -9.25
N GLU A 95 6.46 10.07 -8.76
CA GLU A 95 5.58 9.07 -8.14
C GLU A 95 4.96 9.63 -6.85
N PHE A 96 5.75 10.33 -6.03
CA PHE A 96 5.25 10.97 -4.82
C PHE A 96 4.18 12.03 -5.13
N LEU A 97 4.44 12.91 -6.09
CA LEU A 97 3.48 13.94 -6.49
C LEU A 97 2.21 13.36 -7.09
N HIS A 98 2.28 12.30 -7.89
CA HIS A 98 1.10 11.74 -8.54
C HIS A 98 0.22 10.94 -7.58
N GLU A 99 0.82 10.08 -6.75
CA GLU A 99 0.07 9.06 -5.99
C GLU A 99 -0.09 9.41 -4.51
N VAL A 100 0.89 10.09 -3.90
CA VAL A 100 0.84 10.40 -2.45
C VAL A 100 0.16 11.73 -2.21
N SER A 101 0.41 12.73 -3.07
CA SER A 101 -0.18 14.05 -2.90
C SER A 101 -1.70 14.07 -3.11
N LEU A 102 -2.23 13.21 -4.00
CA LEU A 102 -3.66 13.05 -4.24
C LEU A 102 -4.41 12.55 -3.01
N HIS A 103 -3.70 11.84 -2.13
CA HIS A 103 -4.22 11.26 -0.91
C HIS A 103 -3.67 11.95 0.35
N ASN A 104 -3.20 13.19 0.22
CA ASN A 104 -2.52 13.90 1.32
C ASN A 104 -3.40 14.05 2.57
N LYS A 105 -4.73 14.17 2.40
CA LYS A 105 -5.72 14.25 3.47
C LYS A 105 -5.75 13.00 4.36
N ILE A 106 -5.25 11.85 3.91
CA ILE A 106 -5.10 10.65 4.75
C ILE A 106 -4.11 10.92 5.90
N PHE A 107 -3.12 11.79 5.70
CA PHE A 107 -2.10 12.11 6.69
C PHE A 107 -2.49 13.27 7.61
N GLU A 108 -3.61 13.95 7.34
CA GLU A 108 -4.09 15.01 8.21
C GLU A 108 -4.63 14.41 9.51
N PRO A 109 -4.23 14.94 10.69
CA PRO A 109 -4.83 14.53 11.94
C PRO A 109 -6.33 14.81 11.89
N SER A 110 -7.13 13.81 12.23
CA SER A 110 -8.56 14.03 12.49
C SER A 110 -8.70 15.14 13.52
N ALA A 111 -9.24 16.30 13.15
CA ALA A 111 -9.63 17.31 14.13
C ALA A 111 -10.61 16.65 15.12
N LEU A 112 -10.20 16.63 16.39
CA LEU A 112 -11.00 16.21 17.55
C LEU A 112 -12.01 17.28 17.92
#